data_AF-A0A0G4PGG1-F1
#
_entry.id   AF-A0A0G4PGG1-F1
#
_cell.length_a   1.000
_cell.length_b   1.000
_cell.length_c   1.000
_cell.angle_alpha   90.00
_cell.angle_beta   90.00
_cell.angle_gamma   90.00
#
_symmetry.space_group_name_H-M   'P 1'
#
loop_
_entity.id
_entity.type
_entity.pdbx_description
1 polymer ?
#
loop_
_entity_poly.entity_id
_entity_poly.type
_entity_poly.pdbx_seq_one_letter_code
_entity_poly.pdbx_strand_id
1 'polypeptide(L)'
;MRKPSNEKRLRLNRQCREALAAHIYDRLDIKVAPEKVRLQPRPEDGYAWSVTSSIADLFKSSLSSCNIHLCQSICEGIGHSFEAVSPQPLGTSHSITSGLLKAEGVGGRKNGSFTAEICKLKATNSHIETQLEDARG
;
A
#
# COMPACT_ATOMS: atom_id res chain seq x y z
N MET A 1 1.10 33.50 27.65
CA MET A 1 0.07 32.43 27.50
C MET A 1 0.23 31.75 26.15
N ARG A 2 -0.05 30.44 26.03
CA ARG A 2 -0.22 29.78 24.72
C ARG A 2 -1.64 30.05 24.19
N LYS A 3 -1.80 30.27 22.88
CA LYS A 3 -3.13 30.47 22.26
C LYS A 3 -3.85 29.11 22.12
N PRO A 4 -5.18 28.99 22.37
CA PRO A 4 -5.90 27.71 22.31
C PRO A 4 -5.77 26.96 20.97
N SER A 5 -5.66 27.67 19.85
CA SER A 5 -5.40 27.07 18.52
C SER A 5 -4.07 26.29 18.48
N ASN A 6 -3.02 26.79 19.13
CA ASN A 6 -1.73 26.10 19.19
C ASN A 6 -1.81 24.81 20.03
N GLU A 7 -2.64 24.81 21.07
CA GLU A 7 -2.88 23.64 21.91
C GLU A 7 -3.69 22.57 21.18
N LYS A 8 -4.77 22.97 20.47
CA LYS A 8 -5.51 22.05 19.57
C LYS A 8 -4.59 21.43 18.51
N ARG A 9 -3.69 22.21 17.90
CA ARG A 9 -2.69 21.72 16.94
C ARG A 9 -1.69 20.74 17.57
N LEU A 10 -1.18 21.05 18.77
CA LEU A 10 -0.26 20.15 19.50
C LEU A 10 -0.93 18.82 19.86
N ARG A 11 -2.17 18.85 20.37
CA ARG A 11 -2.94 17.65 20.68
C ARG A 11 -3.16 16.79 19.43
N LEU A 12 -3.62 17.37 18.33
CA LEU A 12 -3.84 16.63 17.09
C LEU A 12 -2.54 16.05 16.50
N ASN A 13 -1.44 16.80 16.56
CA ASN A 13 -0.13 16.30 16.10
C ASN A 13 0.36 15.09 16.91
N ARG A 14 0.16 15.13 18.24
CA ARG A 14 0.42 13.98 19.11
C ARG A 14 -0.46 12.79 18.73
N GLN A 15 -1.77 12.98 18.59
CA GLN A 15 -2.70 11.90 18.26
C GLN A 15 -2.37 11.22 16.91
N CYS A 16 -2.04 11.98 15.86
CA CYS A 16 -1.66 11.37 14.58
C CYS A 16 -0.28 10.67 14.64
N ARG A 17 0.67 11.18 15.44
CA ARG A 17 1.93 10.46 15.71
C ARG A 17 1.71 9.13 16.45
N GLU A 18 0.77 9.10 17.39
CA GLU A 18 0.39 7.89 18.13
C GLU A 18 -0.34 6.88 17.22
N ALA A 19 -1.28 7.35 16.38
CA ALA A 19 -1.99 6.50 15.41
C ALA A 19 -1.05 5.92 14.33
N LEU A 20 -0.12 6.72 13.81
CA LEU A 20 0.90 6.24 12.86
C LEU A 20 1.84 5.22 13.52
N ALA A 21 2.26 5.44 14.77
CA ALA A 21 3.10 4.49 15.51
C ALA A 21 2.38 3.15 15.76
N ALA A 22 1.10 3.20 16.14
CA ALA A 22 0.26 2.00 16.27
C ALA A 22 0.16 1.25 14.93
N HIS A 23 -0.17 1.94 13.83
CA HIS A 23 -0.30 1.30 12.53
C HIS A 23 1.01 0.68 12.00
N ILE A 24 2.18 1.26 12.31
CA ILE A 24 3.48 0.64 11.98
C ILE A 24 3.65 -0.68 12.76
N TYR A 25 3.27 -0.70 14.03
CA TYR A 25 3.28 -1.93 14.84
C TYR A 25 2.25 -2.95 14.32
N ASP A 26 1.01 -2.55 14.08
CA ASP A 26 -0.09 -3.44 13.63
C ASP A 26 0.16 -4.06 12.25
N ARG A 27 0.97 -3.44 11.38
CA ARG A 27 1.33 -3.98 10.05
C ARG A 27 2.65 -4.75 10.02
N LEU A 28 3.63 -4.40 10.88
CA LEU A 28 5.03 -4.87 10.75
C LEU A 28 5.63 -5.46 12.04
N ASP A 29 4.92 -5.43 13.17
CA ASP A 29 5.41 -5.72 14.54
C ASP A 29 6.55 -4.78 15.03
N ILE A 30 6.80 -3.67 14.31
CA ILE A 30 7.90 -2.73 14.61
C ILE A 30 7.44 -1.65 15.59
N LYS A 31 8.01 -1.67 16.80
CA LYS A 31 7.69 -0.70 17.86
C LYS A 31 8.42 0.64 17.70
N VAL A 32 7.89 1.52 16.84
CA VAL A 32 8.40 2.90 16.66
C VAL A 32 7.81 3.86 17.70
N ALA A 33 8.64 4.69 18.33
CA ALA A 33 8.15 5.73 19.26
C ALA A 33 7.46 6.87 18.48
N PRO A 34 6.31 7.41 18.93
CA PRO A 34 5.56 8.47 18.22
C PRO A 34 6.37 9.72 17.82
N GLU A 35 7.40 10.08 18.59
CA GLU A 35 8.30 11.19 18.25
C GLU A 35 9.25 10.86 17.09
N LYS A 36 9.63 9.59 16.93
CA LYS A 36 10.53 9.08 15.88
C LYS A 36 9.81 8.78 14.56
N VAL A 37 8.48 8.69 14.56
CA VAL A 37 7.68 8.53 13.33
C VAL A 37 7.93 9.68 12.35
N ARG A 38 8.07 9.34 11.06
CA ARG A 38 8.33 10.25 9.93
C ARG A 38 7.36 9.93 8.79
N LEU A 39 6.94 10.98 8.07
CA LEU A 39 6.27 10.83 6.76
C LEU A 39 7.27 10.51 5.64
N GLN A 40 8.55 10.79 5.86
CA GLN A 40 9.66 10.37 5.03
C GLN A 40 10.60 9.50 5.88
N PRO A 41 10.29 8.19 6.03
CA PRO A 41 11.19 7.25 6.68
C PRO A 41 12.48 7.09 5.88
N ARG A 42 13.53 6.68 6.56
CA ARG A 42 14.76 6.19 5.95
C ARG A 42 14.79 4.66 5.98
N PRO A 43 15.62 4.00 5.15
CA PRO A 43 15.87 2.57 5.27
C PRO A 43 16.24 2.14 6.71
N GLU A 44 17.03 2.96 7.42
CA GLU A 44 17.41 2.73 8.83
C GLU A 44 16.22 2.75 9.81
N ASP A 45 15.09 3.37 9.47
CA ASP A 45 13.93 3.46 10.37
C ASP A 45 13.09 2.16 10.40
N GLY A 46 13.34 1.23 9.47
CA GLY A 46 12.74 -0.12 9.45
C GLY A 46 11.34 -0.24 8.83
N TYR A 47 10.70 0.87 8.46
CA TYR A 47 9.41 0.91 7.76
C TYR A 47 9.45 1.90 6.58
N ALA A 48 8.55 1.72 5.63
CA ALA A 48 8.23 2.67 4.56
C ALA A 48 6.71 2.86 4.50
N TRP A 49 6.26 3.84 3.69
CA TRP A 49 4.84 4.05 3.43
C TRP A 49 4.50 3.63 2.00
N SER A 50 3.52 2.74 1.85
CA SER A 50 2.82 2.55 0.58
C SER A 50 1.71 3.60 0.52
N VAL A 51 1.70 4.46 -0.51
CA VAL A 51 0.89 5.68 -0.56
C VAL A 51 0.22 5.81 -1.91
N THR A 52 -1.09 6.06 -1.95
CA THR A 52 -1.79 6.34 -3.22
C THR A 52 -1.40 7.71 -3.78
N SER A 53 -1.38 7.83 -5.11
CA SER A 53 -0.89 9.03 -5.81
C SER A 53 -1.64 10.32 -5.45
N SER A 54 -2.90 10.22 -5.00
CA SER A 54 -3.73 11.35 -4.58
C SER A 54 -3.27 12.04 -3.30
N ILE A 55 -2.46 11.39 -2.46
CA ILE A 55 -1.97 11.95 -1.19
C ILE A 55 -0.44 11.94 -1.03
N ALA A 56 0.30 11.50 -2.06
CA ALA A 56 1.76 11.45 -2.04
C ALA A 56 2.43 12.82 -1.75
N ASP A 57 1.80 13.93 -2.13
CA ASP A 57 2.27 15.28 -1.81
C ASP A 57 2.19 15.63 -0.31
N LEU A 58 1.24 15.06 0.43
CA LEU A 58 1.13 15.27 1.89
C LEU A 58 2.37 14.73 2.62
N PHE A 59 2.95 13.64 2.09
CA PHE A 59 4.13 12.97 2.64
C PHE A 59 5.44 13.70 2.34
N LYS A 60 5.43 14.75 1.51
CA LYS A 60 6.58 15.65 1.30
C LYS A 60 6.81 16.63 2.48
N SER A 61 5.87 16.70 3.41
CA SER A 61 5.92 17.58 4.60
C SER A 61 6.47 16.87 5.84
N SER A 62 6.94 17.64 6.83
CA SER A 62 7.31 17.09 8.15
C SER A 62 6.13 17.10 9.13
N LEU A 63 6.07 16.11 10.03
CA LEU A 63 5.10 16.12 11.14
C LEU A 63 5.34 17.30 12.11
N SER A 64 6.55 17.84 12.20
CA SER A 64 6.86 18.99 13.06
C SER A 64 6.22 20.29 12.54
N SER A 65 6.22 20.48 11.22
CA SER A 65 5.59 21.60 10.51
C SER A 65 4.08 21.41 10.26
N CYS A 66 3.47 20.35 10.81
CA CYS A 66 2.10 19.99 10.51
C CYS A 66 1.08 21.06 10.93
N ASN A 67 0.23 21.49 9.99
CA ASN A 67 -0.96 22.29 10.27
C ASN A 67 -2.15 21.38 10.65
N ILE A 68 -3.26 21.97 11.11
CA ILE A 68 -4.40 21.19 11.62
C ILE A 68 -5.02 20.30 10.52
N HIS A 69 -5.25 20.84 9.32
CA HIS A 69 -5.87 20.11 8.21
C HIS A 69 -4.97 18.98 7.70
N LEU A 70 -3.67 19.25 7.50
CA LEU A 70 -2.69 18.25 7.08
C LEU A 70 -2.63 17.08 8.07
N CYS A 71 -2.60 17.36 9.38
CA CYS A 71 -2.60 16.31 10.40
C CYS A 71 -3.90 15.51 10.37
N GLN A 72 -5.05 16.17 10.24
CA GLN A 72 -6.34 15.49 10.14
C GLN A 72 -6.41 14.56 8.92
N SER A 73 -6.06 15.04 7.71
CA SER A 73 -6.07 14.21 6.49
C SER A 73 -5.05 13.06 6.53
N ILE A 74 -3.92 13.22 7.23
CA ILE A 74 -2.99 12.11 7.49
C ILE A 74 -3.62 11.10 8.45
N CYS A 75 -4.19 11.55 9.58
CA CYS A 75 -4.91 10.68 10.53
C CYS A 75 -6.02 9.88 9.84
N GLU A 76 -6.82 10.51 9.00
CA GLU A 76 -7.96 9.92 8.27
C GLU A 76 -7.53 8.99 7.11
N GLY A 77 -6.31 9.13 6.60
CA GLY A 77 -5.79 8.32 5.50
C GLY A 77 -5.17 6.97 5.91
N ILE A 78 -4.90 6.75 7.20
CA ILE A 78 -4.25 5.54 7.73
C ILE A 78 -5.09 4.30 7.39
N GLY A 79 -4.50 3.31 6.71
CA GLY A 79 -5.19 2.07 6.32
C GLY A 79 -6.20 2.21 5.19
N HIS A 80 -6.35 3.40 4.61
CA HIS A 80 -7.30 3.69 3.52
C HIS A 80 -6.62 4.24 2.26
N SER A 81 -5.76 5.25 2.43
CA SER A 81 -5.01 5.89 1.34
C SER A 81 -3.50 5.62 1.43
N PHE A 82 -3.02 5.21 2.61
CA PHE A 82 -1.65 4.72 2.80
C PHE A 82 -1.59 3.66 3.89
N GLU A 83 -0.53 2.84 3.86
CA GLU A 83 -0.23 1.84 4.88
C GLU A 83 1.26 1.74 5.16
N ALA A 84 1.62 1.26 6.36
CA ALA A 84 3.00 0.92 6.71
C ALA A 84 3.41 -0.39 6.02
N VAL A 85 4.54 -0.38 5.33
CA VAL A 85 5.13 -1.54 4.64
C VAL A 85 6.59 -1.73 5.02
N SER A 86 7.11 -2.94 4.90
CA SER A 86 8.55 -3.20 5.02
C SER A 86 9.31 -2.42 3.92
N PRO A 87 10.46 -1.77 4.24
CA PRO A 87 11.24 -1.03 3.26
C PRO A 87 11.89 -2.04 2.30
N GLN A 88 11.25 -2.24 1.15
CA GLN A 88 11.75 -3.10 0.09
C GLN A 88 13.21 -2.73 -0.24
N PRO A 89 14.15 -3.68 -0.15
CA PRO A 89 15.43 -3.54 -0.83
C PRO A 89 15.14 -3.26 -2.32
N LEU A 90 15.81 -2.28 -2.93
CA LEU A 90 15.59 -1.91 -4.33
C LEU A 90 16.18 -2.99 -5.27
N GLY A 91 15.48 -4.13 -5.35
CA GLY A 91 15.79 -5.28 -6.17
C GLY A 91 14.54 -5.80 -6.86
N THR A 92 14.48 -5.61 -8.18
CA THR A 92 13.34 -5.92 -9.08
C THR A 92 12.20 -4.89 -9.07
N SER A 93 11.95 -4.30 -10.24
CA SER A 93 10.85 -3.35 -10.44
C SER A 93 9.50 -4.05 -10.53
N HIS A 94 8.61 -3.81 -9.57
CA HIS A 94 7.17 -4.09 -9.72
C HIS A 94 6.51 -2.98 -10.55
N SER A 95 6.73 -3.04 -11.87
CA SER A 95 6.20 -2.08 -12.84
C SER A 95 4.70 -2.25 -13.06
N ILE A 96 3.86 -1.49 -12.32
CA ILE A 96 2.41 -1.42 -12.57
C ILE A 96 2.12 -0.38 -13.67
N THR A 97 2.49 -0.72 -14.92
CA THR A 97 2.06 -0.01 -16.13
C THR A 97 1.88 -1.00 -17.29
N SER A 98 0.85 -1.84 -17.21
CA SER A 98 0.52 -2.84 -18.24
C SER A 98 -0.19 -2.18 -19.44
N GLY A 99 0.61 -1.65 -20.38
CA GLY A 99 0.17 -0.90 -21.57
C GLY A 99 0.26 0.63 -21.38
N LEU A 100 0.39 1.46 -22.42
CA LEU A 100 0.39 1.26 -23.88
C LEU A 100 0.94 2.60 -24.49
N LEU A 101 1.65 2.76 -25.62
CA LEU A 101 2.11 1.96 -26.78
C LEU A 101 3.53 2.45 -27.19
N LYS A 102 4.32 1.69 -27.98
CA LYS A 102 4.90 2.24 -29.23
C LYS A 102 5.29 1.20 -30.29
N ALA A 103 4.80 1.41 -31.51
CA ALA A 103 5.27 0.93 -32.82
C ALA A 103 5.44 -0.59 -33.09
N GLU A 104 4.40 -1.15 -33.73
CA GLU A 104 4.44 -1.92 -35.00
C GLU A 104 5.41 -3.12 -35.21
N GLY A 105 4.82 -4.28 -35.54
CA GLY A 105 5.48 -5.46 -36.07
C GLY A 105 4.48 -6.58 -36.39
N VAL A 106 4.30 -6.94 -37.66
CA VAL A 106 3.27 -7.91 -38.13
C VAL A 106 3.79 -9.35 -38.01
N GLY A 107 3.00 -10.25 -37.41
CA GLY A 107 3.26 -11.70 -37.42
C GLY A 107 2.66 -12.43 -36.22
N GLY A 108 1.41 -12.90 -36.32
CA GLY A 108 0.67 -13.45 -35.17
C GLY A 108 1.06 -14.86 -34.75
N ARG A 109 1.21 -15.10 -33.43
CA ARG A 109 1.39 -16.47 -32.87
C ARG A 109 0.77 -16.66 -31.47
N LYS A 110 -0.55 -16.89 -31.45
CA LYS A 110 -1.34 -17.43 -30.31
C LYS A 110 -1.03 -16.83 -28.93
N ASN A 111 -1.40 -15.56 -28.71
CA ASN A 111 -1.49 -14.98 -27.36
C ASN A 111 -2.70 -15.55 -26.59
N GLY A 112 -2.54 -16.74 -26.02
CA GLY A 112 -3.44 -17.21 -24.96
C GLY A 112 -3.26 -16.32 -23.73
N SER A 113 -4.31 -15.66 -23.27
CA SER A 113 -4.27 -15.01 -21.95
C SER A 113 -4.19 -16.08 -20.87
N PHE A 114 -3.31 -15.90 -19.88
CA PHE A 114 -3.23 -16.79 -18.72
C PHE A 114 -4.59 -16.98 -18.04
N THR A 115 -5.44 -15.95 -17.99
CA THR A 115 -6.82 -16.05 -17.49
C THR A 115 -7.66 -17.05 -18.29
N ALA A 116 -7.51 -17.09 -19.62
CA ALA A 116 -8.23 -18.03 -20.48
C ALA A 116 -7.67 -19.47 -20.38
N GLU A 117 -6.38 -19.63 -20.07
CA GLU A 117 -5.77 -20.92 -19.80
C GLU A 117 -6.19 -21.46 -18.42
N ILE A 118 -6.19 -20.62 -17.38
CA ILE A 118 -6.71 -20.93 -16.04
C ILE A 118 -8.20 -21.33 -16.11
N CYS A 119 -9.03 -20.59 -16.86
CA CYS A 119 -10.44 -20.95 -17.03
C CYS A 119 -10.62 -22.30 -17.75
N LYS A 120 -9.81 -22.61 -18.76
CA LYS A 120 -9.83 -23.93 -19.42
C LYS A 120 -9.41 -25.04 -18.48
N LEU A 121 -8.32 -24.86 -17.74
CA LEU A 121 -7.80 -25.86 -16.81
C LEU A 121 -8.80 -26.12 -15.65
N LYS A 122 -9.48 -25.08 -15.17
CA LYS A 122 -10.56 -25.23 -14.18
C LYS A 122 -11.75 -26.02 -14.75
N ALA A 123 -12.12 -25.77 -16.01
CA ALA A 123 -13.20 -26.50 -16.67
C ALA A 123 -12.85 -27.98 -16.92
N THR A 124 -11.61 -28.29 -17.33
CA THR A 124 -11.16 -29.68 -17.49
C THR A 124 -11.11 -30.44 -16.17
N ASN A 125 -10.65 -29.80 -15.09
CA ASN A 125 -10.60 -30.43 -13.77
C ASN A 125 -12.01 -30.77 -13.27
N SER A 126 -12.96 -29.83 -13.36
CA SER A 126 -14.36 -30.07 -12.97
C SER A 126 -15.01 -31.21 -13.77
N HIS A 127 -14.66 -31.38 -15.05
CA HIS A 127 -15.17 -32.49 -15.87
C HIS A 127 -14.52 -33.84 -15.52
N ILE A 128 -13.26 -33.84 -15.09
CA ILE A 128 -12.56 -35.04 -14.60
C ILE A 128 -13.12 -35.46 -13.23
N GLU A 129 -13.44 -34.51 -12.35
CA GLU A 129 -14.09 -34.78 -11.06
C GLU A 129 -15.43 -35.50 -11.26
N THR A 130 -16.31 -35.03 -12.16
CA THR A 130 -17.58 -35.72 -12.47
C THR A 130 -17.36 -37.15 -12.98
N GLN A 131 -16.42 -37.35 -13.92
CA GLN A 131 -16.12 -38.71 -14.42
C GLN A 131 -15.51 -39.65 -13.36
N LEU A 132 -14.86 -39.10 -12.33
CA LEU A 132 -14.33 -39.88 -11.20
C LEU A 132 -15.40 -40.22 -10.16
N GLU A 133 -16.52 -39.50 -10.12
CA GLU A 133 -17.72 -39.90 -9.37
C GLU A 133 -18.52 -40.95 -10.15
N ASP A 134 -18.78 -40.72 -11.44
CA ASP A 134 -19.50 -41.65 -12.33
C ASP A 134 -18.80 -43.03 -12.42
N ALA A 135 -17.46 -43.07 -12.36
CA ALA A 135 -16.67 -44.30 -12.39
C ALA A 135 -16.52 -45.01 -11.02
N ARG A 136 -17.31 -44.60 -10.01
CA ARG A 136 -17.32 -45.20 -8.65
C ARG A 136 -18.71 -45.71 -8.21
N GLY A 137 -19.73 -45.57 -9.06
CA GLY A 137 -21.06 -46.18 -8.91
C GLY A 137 -21.21 -47.51 -9.64
#